data_AF-A0A957CGF7-F1
#
_entry.id   AF-A0A957CGF7-F1
#
_cell.length_a   1.000
_cell.length_b   1.000
_cell.length_c   1.000
_cell.angle_alpha   90.00
_cell.angle_beta   90.00
_cell.angle_gamma   90.00
#
_symmetry.space_group_name_H-M   'P 1'
#
loop_
_entity.id
_entity.type
_entity.pdbx_description
1 polymer ?
#
loop_
_entity_poly.entity_id
_entity_poly.type
_entity_poly.pdbx_seq_one_letter_code
_entity_poly.pdbx_strand_id
1 'polypeptide(L)'
;MTDVTIPGFGRLHLMHLVLDYNGTLAVDGRLLPNVAELLNILAKQIKVIVLTADTFGSAAAALADVACELTILLPGDQTAAKR
;
A
#
# COMPACT_ATOMS: atom_id res chain seq x y z
N MET A 1 13.87 -1.37 -5.71
CA MET A 1 13.84 -2.66 -6.42
C MET A 1 13.98 -3.83 -5.44
N THR A 2 13.10 -4.82 -5.53
CA THR A 2 13.17 -6.08 -4.75
C THR A 2 13.15 -7.29 -5.68
N ASP A 3 14.07 -8.23 -5.46
CA ASP A 3 14.19 -9.47 -6.21
C ASP A 3 13.54 -10.64 -5.44
N VAL A 4 12.59 -11.35 -6.08
CA VAL A 4 11.94 -12.52 -5.48
C VAL A 4 11.99 -13.68 -6.46
N THR A 5 12.54 -14.81 -6.02
CA THR A 5 12.48 -16.06 -6.78
C THR A 5 11.32 -16.91 -6.26
N ILE A 6 10.34 -17.16 -7.12
CA ILE A 6 9.18 -17.99 -6.80
C ILE A 6 9.38 -19.38 -7.46
N PRO A 7 9.46 -20.46 -6.67
CA PRO A 7 9.57 -21.81 -7.22
C PRO A 7 8.44 -22.13 -8.22
N GLY A 8 8.81 -22.62 -9.40
CA GLY A 8 7.85 -22.95 -10.46
C GLY A 8 7.31 -21.76 -11.26
N PHE A 9 7.68 -20.52 -10.93
CA PHE A 9 7.25 -19.32 -11.65
C PHE A 9 8.45 -18.56 -12.26
N GLY A 10 9.53 -18.38 -11.48
CA GLY A 10 10.74 -17.70 -11.94
C GLY A 10 11.16 -16.55 -11.02
N ARG A 11 12.06 -15.71 -11.52
CA ARG A 11 12.58 -14.55 -10.81
C ARG A 11 11.79 -13.29 -11.19
N LEU A 12 11.32 -12.56 -10.19
CA LEU A 12 10.61 -11.31 -10.34
C LEU A 12 11.44 -10.13 -9.84
N HIS A 13 11.43 -9.07 -10.62
CA HIS A 13 12.00 -7.77 -10.27
C HIS A 13 10.84 -6.82 -9.96
N LEU A 14 10.58 -6.62 -8.67
CA LEU A 14 9.46 -5.82 -8.20
C LEU A 14 9.91 -4.37 -7.97
N MET A 15 9.18 -3.44 -8.56
CA MET A 15 9.44 -1.99 -8.46
C MET A 15 8.39 -1.25 -7.64
N HIS A 16 7.15 -1.74 -7.67
CA HIS A 16 5.99 -1.11 -7.05
C HIS A 16 5.23 -2.12 -6.19
N LEU A 17 4.84 -1.68 -4.99
CA LEU A 17 3.92 -2.37 -4.11
C LEU A 17 2.66 -1.52 -3.98
N VAL A 18 1.57 -1.98 -4.59
CA VAL A 18 0.28 -1.29 -4.58
C VAL A 18 -0.64 -2.00 -3.57
N LEU A 19 -1.20 -1.25 -2.63
CA LEU A 19 -1.95 -1.77 -1.50
C LEU A 19 -3.30 -1.08 -1.36
N ASP A 20 -4.32 -1.83 -0.95
CA ASP A 20 -5.52 -1.24 -0.37
C ASP A 20 -5.24 -0.78 1.07
N TYR A 21 -6.08 0.11 1.61
CA TYR A 21 -5.95 0.55 3.00
C TYR A 21 -6.79 -0.30 3.96
N ASN A 22 -8.11 -0.07 4.00
CA ASN A 22 -9.01 -0.79 4.90
C ASN A 22 -9.22 -2.23 4.43
N GLY A 23 -9.13 -3.19 5.35
CA GLY A 23 -9.18 -4.62 5.05
C GLY A 23 -7.84 -5.22 4.59
N THR A 24 -6.78 -4.41 4.51
CA THR A 24 -5.40 -4.88 4.23
C THR A 24 -4.41 -4.36 5.28
N LEU A 25 -4.26 -3.03 5.37
CA LEU A 25 -3.34 -2.37 6.31
C LEU A 25 -4.01 -1.97 7.61
N ALA A 26 -5.33 -1.77 7.56
CA ALA A 26 -6.13 -1.21 8.63
C ALA A 26 -7.44 -1.97 8.84
N VAL A 27 -7.95 -1.93 10.07
CA VAL A 27 -9.31 -2.36 10.43
C VAL A 27 -10.04 -1.13 10.97
N ASP A 28 -11.23 -0.86 10.42
CA ASP A 28 -12.06 0.31 10.77
C ASP A 28 -11.30 1.65 10.71
N GLY A 29 -10.48 1.84 9.67
CA GLY A 29 -9.70 3.06 9.46
C GLY A 29 -8.41 3.15 10.28
N ARG A 30 -8.15 2.19 11.19
CA ARG A 30 -6.98 2.18 12.06
C ARG A 30 -5.93 1.22 11.55
N LEU A 31 -4.73 1.73 11.29
CA LEU A 31 -3.55 0.91 10.96
C LEU A 31 -3.37 -0.19 12.02
N LEU A 32 -3.08 -1.40 11.54
CA LEU A 32 -2.70 -2.50 12.42
C LEU A 32 -1.33 -2.20 13.07
N PRO A 33 -1.06 -2.76 14.27
CA PRO A 33 0.22 -2.60 14.93
C PRO A 33 1.40 -2.93 14.01
N ASN A 34 2.46 -2.13 14.10
CA ASN A 34 3.73 -2.27 13.35
C ASN A 34 3.63 -2.13 11.83
N VAL A 35 2.45 -1.98 11.23
CA VAL A 35 2.33 -1.85 9.76
C VAL A 35 3.07 -0.62 9.24
N ALA A 36 2.96 0.53 9.92
CA ALA A 36 3.68 1.75 9.54
C ALA A 36 5.21 1.52 9.49
N GLU A 37 5.77 0.84 10.49
CA GLU A 37 7.20 0.52 10.54
C GLU A 37 7.60 -0.42 9.40
N LEU A 38 6.83 -1.47 9.16
CA LEU A 38 7.09 -2.43 8.09
C LEU A 38 7.02 -1.78 6.70
N LEU A 39 6.04 -0.91 6.47
CA LEU A 39 5.94 -0.13 5.23
C LEU A 39 7.15 0.79 5.05
N ASN A 40 7.62 1.45 6.12
CA ASN A 40 8.83 2.28 6.07
C ASN A 40 10.10 1.48 5.78
N ILE A 41 10.20 0.24 6.26
CA ILE A 41 11.29 -0.67 5.91
C ILE A 41 11.22 -1.06 4.43
N LEU A 42 10.03 -1.44 3.96
CA LEU A 42 9.80 -1.82 2.56
C LEU A 42 10.03 -0.66 1.60
N ALA A 43 9.66 0.56 1.97
CA ALA A 43 9.84 1.76 1.15
C ALA A 43 11.30 2.03 0.77
N LYS A 44 12.27 1.53 1.55
CA LYS A 44 13.71 1.60 1.21
C LYS A 44 14.07 0.73 0.01
N GLN A 45 13.25 -0.27 -0.30
CA GLN A 45 13.49 -1.30 -1.29
C GLN A 45 12.46 -1.32 -2.41
N ILE A 46 11.25 -0.79 -2.23
CA ILE A 46 10.21 -0.82 -3.26
C ILE A 46 9.35 0.42 -3.14
N LYS A 47 8.85 0.97 -4.25
CA LYS A 47 7.94 2.11 -4.18
C LYS A 47 6.60 1.64 -3.63
N VAL A 48 6.23 2.10 -2.45
CA VAL A 48 4.96 1.76 -1.79
C VAL A 48 3.90 2.78 -2.19
N ILE A 49 2.77 2.29 -2.69
CA ILE A 49 1.62 3.08 -3.12
C ILE A 49 0.38 2.52 -2.41
N VAL A 50 -0.35 3.37 -1.69
CA VAL A 50 -1.63 3.02 -1.07
C VAL A 50 -2.76 3.66 -1.87
N LEU A 51 -3.69 2.82 -2.32
CA LEU A 51 -4.88 3.23 -3.08
C LEU A 51 -6.12 2.98 -2.22
N THR A 52 -6.90 4.03 -1.95
CA THR A 52 -8.09 3.92 -1.09
C THR A 52 -9.12 4.99 -1.44
N ALA A 53 -10.39 4.78 -1.11
CA ALA A 53 -11.41 5.83 -1.22
C ALA A 53 -11.28 6.91 -0.13
N ASP A 54 -10.63 6.57 1.00
CA ASP A 54 -10.46 7.40 2.20
C ASP A 54 -11.66 8.27 2.58
N THR A 55 -12.86 7.68 2.57
CA THR A 55 -14.14 8.39 2.75
C THR A 55 -14.20 9.28 4.00
N PHE A 56 -13.44 8.95 5.04
CA PHE A 56 -13.42 9.65 6.33
C PHE A 56 -12.09 10.37 6.63
N GLY A 57 -11.14 10.40 5.70
CA GLY A 57 -9.81 11.00 5.89
C GLY A 57 -8.89 10.24 6.88
N SER A 58 -9.33 9.06 7.33
CA SER A 58 -8.59 8.23 8.30
C SER A 58 -7.27 7.69 7.74
N ALA A 59 -7.22 7.39 6.45
CA ALA A 59 -6.02 6.85 5.81
C ALA A 59 -4.95 7.93 5.66
N ALA A 60 -5.34 9.12 5.20
CA ALA A 60 -4.43 10.27 5.11
C ALA A 60 -3.80 10.61 6.46
N ALA A 61 -4.59 10.63 7.53
CA ALA A 61 -4.09 10.88 8.87
C ALA A 61 -3.15 9.77 9.36
N ALA A 62 -3.53 8.50 9.16
CA ALA A 62 -2.77 7.36 9.65
C ALA A 62 -1.45 7.13 8.90
N LEU A 63 -1.37 7.52 7.62
CA LEU A 63 -0.20 7.35 6.76
C LEU A 63 0.69 8.59 6.69
N ALA A 64 0.40 9.65 7.45
CA ALA A 64 1.13 10.92 7.39
C ALA A 64 2.65 10.75 7.63
N ASP A 65 3.03 9.82 8.51
CA ASP A 65 4.44 9.52 8.85
C ASP A 65 4.95 8.22 8.19
N VAL A 66 4.26 7.74 7.16
CA VAL A 66 4.64 6.54 6.40
C VAL A 66 5.19 6.94 5.04
N ALA A 67 6.36 6.40 4.69
CA ALA A 67 7.03 6.58 3.42
C ALA A 67 6.30 5.83 2.28
N CYS A 68 5.12 6.32 1.93
CA CYS A 68 4.31 5.80 0.83
C CYS A 68 3.64 6.93 0.06
N GLU A 69 3.29 6.65 -1.19
CA GLU A 69 2.41 7.51 -1.98
C GLU A 69 0.95 7.12 -1.68
N LEU A 70 0.15 8.07 -1.20
CA LEU A 70 -1.28 7.87 -0.99
C LEU A 70 -2.06 8.48 -2.16
N THR A 71 -2.83 7.65 -2.85
CA THR A 71 -3.75 8.10 -3.91
C THR A 71 -5.19 7.81 -3.49
N ILE A 72 -5.98 8.87 -3.37
CA ILE A 72 -7.40 8.78 -3.04
C ILE A 72 -8.20 8.60 -4.33
N LEU A 73 -8.95 7.50 -4.41
CA LEU A 73 -9.73 7.14 -5.59
C LEU A 73 -11.13 7.74 -5.52
N LEU A 74 -11.55 8.40 -6.59
CA LEU A 74 -12.90 8.92 -6.73
C LEU A 74 -13.91 7.78 -6.89
N PRO A 75 -15.19 8.00 -6.50
CA PRO A 75 -16.25 7.02 -6.73
C PRO A 75 -16.34 6.63 -8.21
N GLY A 76 -16.21 5.33 -8.50
CA GLY A 76 -16.23 4.77 -9.87
C GLY A 76 -14.87 4.26 -10.38
N ASP A 77 -13.74 4.74 -9.85
CA ASP A 77 -12.40 4.40 -10.36
C ASP A 77 -11.68 3.29 -9.56
N GLN A 78 -12.33 2.74 -8.53
CA GLN A 78 -11.72 1.82 -7.57
C GLN A 78 -11.20 0.52 -8.18
N THR A 79 -11.87 0.01 -9.23
CA THR A 79 -11.47 -1.22 -9.91
C THR A 79 -10.42 -0.98 -11.00
N ALA A 80 -10.46 0.19 -11.65
CA ALA A 80 -9.56 0.51 -12.76
C ALA A 80 -8.16 0.92 -12.27
N ALA A 81 -8.08 1.58 -11.11
CA ALA A 81 -6.81 2.12 -10.58
C ALA A 81 -5.89 1.06 -9.96
N LYS A 82 -6.40 -0.15 -9.68
CA LYS A 82 -5.62 -1.27 -9.09
C LYS A 82 -5.03 -2.23 -10.13
N ARG A 83 -5.03 -1.87 -11.42
CA ARG A 83 -4.48 -2.69 -12.53
C ARG A 83 -3.04 -2.37 -12.87
#